data_AF-A0AAU9BY32-F1
#
_entry.id   AF-A0AAU9BY32-F1
#
_cell.length_a   1.000
_cell.length_b   1.000
_cell.length_c   1.000
_cell.angle_alpha   90.00
_cell.angle_beta   90.00
_cell.angle_gamma   90.00
#
_symmetry.space_group_name_H-M   'P 1'
#
loop_
_entity.id
_entity.type
_entity.pdbx_description
1 polymer ?
#
loop_
_entity_poly.entity_id
_entity_poly.type
_entity_poly.pdbx_seq_one_letter_code
_entity_poly.pdbx_strand_id
1 'polypeptide(L)'
;MIALAGLSAEMGLLMLVYLDQAWRQGQAVVVGAGCRLRPMLMTGLASFLGLVPILWSDGTGADVMRRIAAPMIGGIATALIVVLLVLPVWFGVWKRWRAGDRM
;
A
#
# COMPACT_ATOMS: atom_id res chain seq x y z
N MET A 1 4.97 -12.42 9.82
CA MET A 1 4.53 -11.01 9.84
C MET A 1 3.02 -10.92 9.61
N ILE A 2 2.22 -11.27 10.61
CA ILE A 2 0.74 -11.28 10.48
C ILE A 2 0.21 -9.83 10.40
N ALA A 3 0.77 -8.91 11.20
CA ALA A 3 0.38 -7.50 11.21
C ALA A 3 0.61 -6.81 9.84
N LEU A 4 1.75 -7.05 9.20
CA LEU A 4 2.06 -6.50 7.88
C LEU A 4 1.11 -7.02 6.79
N ALA A 5 0.73 -8.30 6.86
CA ALA A 5 -0.22 -8.88 5.92
C ALA A 5 -1.59 -8.18 6.01
N GLY A 6 -2.06 -7.89 7.23
CA GLY A 6 -3.27 -7.10 7.46
C GLY A 6 -3.16 -5.68 6.89
N LEU A 7 -2.06 -4.97 7.16
CA LEU A 7 -1.81 -3.64 6.60
C LEU A 7 -1.81 -3.65 5.07
N SER A 8 -1.19 -4.67 4.47
CA SER A 8 -1.12 -4.82 3.02
C SER A 8 -2.49 -5.09 2.40
N ALA A 9 -3.32 -5.91 3.07
CA ALA A 9 -4.69 -6.18 2.66
C ALA A 9 -5.57 -4.91 2.75
N GLU A 10 -5.43 -4.13 3.82
CA GLU A 10 -6.13 -2.85 3.98
C GLU A 10 -5.81 -1.88 2.84
N MET A 11 -4.52 -1.66 2.57
CA MET A 11 -4.09 -0.77 1.50
C MET A 11 -4.52 -1.28 0.12
N GLY A 12 -4.41 -2.58 -0.14
CA GLY A 12 -4.83 -3.19 -1.40
C GLY A 12 -6.34 -3.06 -1.65
N LEU A 13 -7.16 -3.33 -0.64
CA LEU A 13 -8.61 -3.20 -0.70
C LEU A 13 -9.02 -1.74 -0.94
N LEU A 14 -8.43 -0.80 -0.19
CA LEU A 14 -8.68 0.62 -0.36
C LEU A 14 -8.40 1.03 -1.81
N MET A 15 -7.24 0.66 -2.35
CA MET A 15 -6.88 0.97 -3.74
C MET A 15 -7.93 0.46 -4.74
N LEU A 16 -8.39 -0.77 -4.56
CA LEU A 16 -9.37 -1.43 -5.44
C LEU A 16 -10.74 -0.74 -5.41
N VAL A 17 -11.27 -0.48 -4.21
CA VAL A 17 -12.55 0.23 -4.02
C VAL A 17 -12.50 1.60 -4.67
N TYR A 18 -11.40 2.30 -4.42
CA TYR A 18 -11.17 3.60 -5.01
C TYR A 18 -11.08 3.50 -6.55
N LEU A 19 -10.33 2.55 -7.12
CA LEU A 19 -10.20 2.37 -8.57
C LEU A 19 -11.55 2.05 -9.24
N ASP A 20 -12.39 1.27 -8.56
CA ASP A 20 -13.76 1.04 -9.01
C ASP A 20 -14.59 2.33 -9.00
N GLN A 21 -14.53 3.11 -7.92
CA GLN A 21 -15.26 4.37 -7.80
C GLN A 21 -14.84 5.41 -8.86
N ALA A 22 -13.53 5.57 -9.11
CA ALA A 22 -13.04 6.50 -10.15
C ALA A 22 -13.56 6.12 -11.52
N TRP A 23 -13.61 4.82 -11.83
CA TRP A 23 -14.16 4.35 -13.08
C TRP A 23 -15.66 4.62 -13.19
N ARG A 24 -16.43 4.39 -12.13
CA ARG A 24 -17.88 4.67 -12.11
C ARG A 24 -18.19 6.15 -12.28
N GLN A 25 -17.28 7.04 -11.87
CA GLN A 25 -17.41 8.49 -12.02
C GLN A 25 -16.91 9.02 -13.38
N GLY A 26 -16.41 8.15 -14.26
CA GLY A 26 -15.88 8.57 -15.57
C GLY A 26 -14.62 9.44 -15.49
N GLN A 27 -13.97 9.49 -14.32
CA GLN A 27 -12.74 10.26 -14.16
C GLN A 27 -11.54 9.49 -14.71
N ALA A 28 -10.61 10.20 -15.36
CA ALA A 28 -9.35 9.62 -15.78
C ALA A 28 -8.63 9.00 -14.58
N VAL A 29 -8.19 7.75 -14.73
CA VAL A 29 -7.49 6.96 -13.70
C VAL A 29 -6.32 7.75 -13.06
N VAL A 30 -5.72 8.67 -13.82
CA VAL A 30 -4.64 9.59 -13.40
C VAL A 30 -5.07 10.56 -12.29
N VAL A 31 -6.26 11.17 -12.39
CA VAL A 31 -6.78 12.10 -11.35
C VAL A 31 -7.21 11.33 -10.10
N GLY A 32 -7.80 10.15 -10.29
CA GLY A 32 -8.11 9.23 -9.19
C GLY A 32 -6.86 8.79 -8.43
N ALA A 33 -5.80 8.39 -9.13
CA ALA A 33 -4.54 7.92 -8.52
C ALA A 33 -3.80 9.03 -7.74
N GLY A 34 -3.82 10.28 -8.22
CA GLY A 34 -3.13 11.41 -7.58
C GLY A 34 -3.65 11.77 -6.19
N CYS A 35 -4.97 11.74 -5.97
CA CYS A 35 -5.55 11.98 -4.63
C CYS A 35 -5.30 10.82 -3.63
N ARG A 36 -4.88 9.65 -4.10
CA ARG A 36 -4.76 8.41 -3.29
C ARG A 36 -3.37 8.14 -2.77
N LEU A 37 -2.34 8.67 -3.45
CA LEU A 37 -0.98 8.66 -2.92
C LEU A 37 -0.92 9.27 -1.52
N ARG A 38 -1.66 10.35 -1.26
CA ARG A 38 -1.65 11.05 0.03
C ARG A 38 -2.05 10.15 1.21
N PRO A 39 -3.23 9.49 1.24
CA PRO A 39 -3.60 8.63 2.35
C PRO A 39 -2.74 7.36 2.49
N MET A 40 -2.32 6.72 1.40
CA MET A 40 -1.43 5.54 1.50
C MET A 40 -0.04 5.91 2.01
N LEU A 41 0.52 7.01 1.51
CA LEU A 41 1.80 7.51 1.99
C LEU A 41 1.68 7.97 3.44
N MET A 42 0.58 8.59 3.85
CA MET A 42 0.37 9.00 5.25
C MET A 42 0.44 7.79 6.19
N THR A 43 -0.32 6.72 5.94
CA THR A 43 -0.33 5.53 6.80
C THR A 43 0.99 4.76 6.74
N GLY A 44 1.58 4.62 5.55
CA GLY A 44 2.86 3.95 5.36
C GLY A 44 4.01 4.69 6.04
N LEU A 45 4.08 6.01 5.87
CA LEU A 45 5.09 6.87 6.50
C LEU A 45 4.90 6.95 8.01
N ALA A 46 3.66 7.04 8.51
CA ALA A 46 3.40 7.03 9.95
C ALA A 46 3.91 5.73 10.60
N SER A 47 3.65 4.59 9.95
CA SER A 47 4.15 3.29 10.42
C SER A 47 5.67 3.20 10.35
N PHE A 48 6.27 3.70 9.27
CA PHE A 48 7.73 3.70 9.08
C PHE A 48 8.43 4.58 10.12
N LEU A 49 7.96 5.81 10.31
CA LEU A 49 8.50 6.76 11.28
C LEU A 49 8.29 6.29 12.73
N GLY A 50 7.20 5.58 13.02
CA GLY A 50 6.98 4.97 14.34
C GLY A 50 7.94 3.82 14.66
N LEU A 51 8.44 3.12 13.64
CA LEU A 51 9.37 1.99 13.80
C LEU A 51 10.84 2.41 13.72
N VAL A 52 11.14 3.54 13.09
CA VAL A 52 12.49 4.14 13.01
C VAL A 52 13.21 4.24 14.37
N PRO A 53 12.63 4.84 15.43
CA PRO A 53 13.33 4.98 16.71
C PRO A 53 13.59 3.65 17.41
N ILE A 54 12.81 2.61 17.10
CA ILE A 54 13.01 1.27 17.67
C ILE A 54 14.31 0.65 17.15
N LEU A 55 14.74 1.00 15.93
CA LEU A 55 16.00 0.51 15.37
C LEU A 55 17.24 1.15 16.00
N TRP A 56 17.12 2.37 16.54
CA TRP A 56 18.21 3.13 17.17
C TRP A 56 18.25 3.00 18.69
N SER A 57 17.31 2.26 19.28
CA SER A 57 17.32 1.97 20.71
C SER A 57 18.37 0.91 21.05
N ASP A 58 19.28 1.21 21.98
CA ASP A 58 20.28 0.28 22.52
C ASP A 58 19.96 -0.17 23.96
N GLY A 59 18.70 -0.06 24.38
CA GLY A 59 18.25 -0.47 25.72
C GLY A 59 18.07 -1.99 25.90
N THR A 60 17.83 -2.42 27.14
CA THR A 60 17.52 -3.83 27.46
C THR A 60 16.30 -4.32 26.69
N GLY A 61 16.43 -5.37 25.89
CA GLY A 61 15.36 -5.89 25.03
C GLY A 61 15.30 -5.30 23.62
N ALA A 62 16.22 -4.38 23.27
CA ALA A 62 16.32 -3.81 21.92
C ALA A 62 16.55 -4.86 20.83
N ASP A 63 17.35 -5.89 21.09
CA ASP A 63 17.65 -6.95 20.10
C ASP A 63 16.36 -7.70 19.67
N VAL A 64 15.46 -7.98 20.61
CA VAL A 64 14.17 -8.62 20.32
C VAL A 64 13.28 -7.68 19.49
N MET A 65 13.21 -6.40 19.87
CA MET A 65 12.38 -5.41 19.20
C MET A 65 12.89 -5.08 17.79
N ARG A 66 14.22 -5.05 17.59
CA ARG A 66 14.84 -4.86 16.28
C ARG A 66 14.53 -6.01 15.33
N ARG A 67 14.50 -7.26 15.82
CA ARG A 67 14.14 -8.45 15.02
C ARG A 67 12.69 -8.44 14.56
N ILE A 68 11.80 -7.74 15.26
CA ILE A 68 10.40 -7.57 14.87
C ILE A 68 10.26 -6.36 13.92
N ALA A 69 10.86 -5.22 14.28
CA ALA A 69 10.72 -3.97 13.53
C ALA A 69 11.43 -3.99 12.16
N ALA A 70 12.64 -4.56 12.07
CA ALA A 70 13.41 -4.56 10.82
C ALA A 70 12.67 -5.21 9.63
N PRO A 71 12.11 -6.43 9.75
CA PRO A 71 11.29 -7.01 8.68
C PRO A 71 9.96 -6.27 8.43
N MET A 72 9.38 -5.58 9.41
CA MET A 72 8.17 -4.77 9.19
C MET A 72 8.46 -3.57 8.29
N ILE A 73 9.57 -2.86 8.54
CA ILE A 73 10.00 -1.69 7.76
C ILE A 73 10.21 -2.06 6.28
N GLY A 74 10.95 -3.14 6.01
CA GLY A 74 11.13 -3.65 4.65
C GLY A 74 9.82 -4.11 4.00
N GLY A 75 8.95 -4.71 4.81
CA GLY A 75 7.61 -5.11 4.39
C GLY A 75 6.72 -3.95 3.97
N ILE A 76 6.67 -2.88 4.77
CA ILE A 76 5.86 -1.67 4.49
C ILE A 76 6.35 -1.01 3.20
N ALA A 77 7.67 -0.86 3.03
CA ALA A 77 8.25 -0.29 1.82
C ALA A 77 7.86 -1.10 0.57
N THR A 78 7.97 -2.43 0.64
CA THR A 78 7.59 -3.32 -0.46
C THR A 78 6.08 -3.27 -0.74
N ALA A 79 5.26 -3.27 0.30
CA ALA A 79 3.80 -3.20 0.17
C ALA A 79 3.36 -1.88 -0.48
N LEU A 80 3.95 -0.75 -0.11
CA LEU A 80 3.67 0.54 -0.74
C LEU A 80 3.97 0.50 -2.23
N ILE A 81 5.14 -0.03 -2.63
CA ILE A 81 5.52 -0.18 -4.04
C ILE A 81 4.48 -1.05 -4.78
N VAL A 82 4.12 -2.21 -4.23
CA VAL A 82 3.16 -3.12 -4.86
C VAL A 82 1.77 -2.49 -4.98
N VAL A 83 1.26 -1.87 -3.92
CA VAL A 83 -0.09 -1.28 -3.92
C VAL A 83 -0.18 -0.08 -4.85
N LEU A 84 0.86 0.77 -4.90
CA LEU A 84 0.88 1.98 -5.71
C LEU A 84 1.19 1.74 -7.19
N LEU A 85 2.06 0.79 -7.52
CA LEU A 85 2.46 0.53 -8.91
C LEU A 85 1.74 -0.68 -9.50
N VAL A 86 1.81 -1.82 -8.83
CA VAL A 86 1.34 -3.09 -9.41
C VAL A 86 -0.18 -3.12 -9.49
N LEU A 87 -0.86 -2.73 -8.41
CA LEU A 87 -2.32 -2.79 -8.30
C LEU A 87 -3.08 -1.95 -9.36
N PRO A 88 -2.77 -0.66 -9.59
CA PRO A 88 -3.47 0.12 -10.61
C PRO A 88 -3.17 -0.35 -12.04
N VAL A 89 -1.93 -0.78 -12.31
CA VAL A 89 -1.56 -1.34 -13.62
C VAL A 89 -2.36 -2.61 -13.89
N TRP A 90 -2.41 -3.53 -12.93
CA TRP A 90 -3.12 -4.79 -13.07
C TRP A 90 -4.63 -4.57 -13.22
N PHE A 91 -5.22 -3.68 -12.42
CA PHE A 91 -6.63 -3.31 -12.54
C PHE A 91 -6.94 -2.67 -13.91
N GLY A 92 -6.08 -1.79 -14.41
CA GLY A 92 -6.23 -1.18 -15.72
C GLY A 92 -6.22 -2.20 -16.86
N VAL A 93 -5.29 -3.16 -16.81
CA VAL A 93 -5.21 -4.26 -17.78
C VAL A 93 -6.45 -5.16 -17.72
N TRP A 94 -6.83 -5.60 -16.52
CA TRP A 94 -8.00 -6.48 -16.33
C TRP A 94 -9.29 -5.83 -16.81
N LYS A 95 -9.45 -4.52 -16.57
CA LYS A 95 -10.63 -3.77 -17.01
C LYS A 95 -10.66 -3.54 -18.50
N ARG A 96 -9.50 -3.29 -19.13
CA ARG A 96 -9.37 -3.20 -20.58
C ARG A 96 -9.72 -4.53 -21.27
N TRP A 97 -9.32 -5.66 -20.68
CA TRP A 97 -9.67 -6.99 -21.16
C TRP A 97 -11.19 -7.23 -21.11
N ARG A 98 -11.84 -6.93 -19.97
CA ARG A 98 -13.30 -7.02 -19.82
C ARG A 98 -14.11 -6.02 -20.66
N ALA A 99 -13.52 -4.91 -21.08
CA ALA A 99 -14.15 -3.96 -21.98
C ALA A 99 -14.08 -4.40 -23.45
N GLY A 100 -13.07 -5.21 -23.81
CA GLY A 100 -12.93 -5.80 -25.15
C GLY A 100 -13.91 -6.94 -25.44
N ASP A 101 -14.36 -7.66 -24.41
CA ASP A 101 -15.33 -8.78 -24.52
C ASP A 101 -16.79 -8.35 -24.71
N ARG A 102 -17.08 -7.06 -24.89
CA ARG A 102 -18.43 -6.53 -25.12
C ARG A 102 -18.63 -5.92 -26.51
N MET A 103 -17.78 -6.25 -27.48
CA MET A 103 -17.93 -5.90 -28.89
C MET A 103 -17.95 -7.16 -29.75
#